data_AF-A0A9W6ZUU6-F1
#
_entry.id   AF-A0A9W6ZUU6-F1
#
_cell.length_a   1.000
_cell.length_b   1.000
_cell.length_c   1.000
_cell.angle_alpha   90.00
_cell.angle_beta   90.00
_cell.angle_gamma   90.00
#
_symmetry.space_group_name_H-M   'P 1'
#
loop_
_entity.id
_entity.type
_entity.pdbx_description
1 polymer ?
#
loop_
_entity_poly.entity_id
_entity_poly.type
_entity_poly.pdbx_seq_one_letter_code
_entity_poly.pdbx_strand_id
1 'polypeptide(L)'
;METLQCDPFFITEAGHVQAYTFSKFFVGKSEEEEKQEAEEMPVLARSSKEPGMGRYTKEDRMKYFDKIYEAEIWSFPDWDGEGGFGVKSGFGSTLHQTVDIRNYLDMIISNYGIKGIIDVPCGDMNWIPHVRAMGNEGFCYFGGDVSQIMIDEQRGKFEHVDNMVFEVVDVVSEGFVGVEKVLECVNRNGGGDVLIFMRHLMFHLTMEENLITLKHIEQSASGFGSDVKYVMLSTYLRSNDNDDDYLLANGHKINLFEWPYCLEDPLHLVKDGDFDLFMGLWRLEPGKSIRRKRNNMARSCE
;
A
#
# COMPACT_ATOMS: atom_id res chain seq x y z
N MET A 1 -4.54 52.54 11.49
CA MET A 1 -5.94 52.15 11.71
C MET A 1 -6.69 52.58 10.47
N GLU A 2 -7.08 51.63 9.63
CA GLU A 2 -8.28 51.71 8.79
C GLU A 2 -8.45 50.36 8.11
N THR A 3 -9.48 49.66 8.58
CA THR A 3 -9.96 48.36 8.11
C THR A 3 -10.64 48.53 6.75
N LEU A 4 -10.16 47.82 5.73
CA LEU A 4 -10.89 47.65 4.48
C LEU A 4 -12.07 46.70 4.73
N GLN A 5 -13.27 47.28 4.77
CA GLN A 5 -14.55 46.57 4.73
C GLN A 5 -14.89 46.30 3.26
N CYS A 6 -15.03 45.04 2.87
CA CYS A 6 -15.59 44.67 1.58
C CYS A 6 -17.12 44.64 1.66
N ASP A 7 -17.79 45.45 0.84
CA ASP A 7 -19.24 45.48 0.65
C ASP A 7 -19.62 44.50 -0.50
N PRO A 8 -20.52 43.50 -0.31
CA PRO A 8 -20.64 42.37 -1.22
C PRO A 8 -21.65 42.54 -2.37
N PHE A 9 -22.07 43.75 -2.72
CA PHE A 9 -23.02 43.94 -3.82
C PHE A 9 -22.58 45.07 -4.73
N PHE A 10 -21.87 44.76 -5.82
CA PHE A 10 -21.98 45.43 -7.12
C PHE A 10 -20.98 44.77 -8.09
N ILE A 11 -21.45 43.84 -8.92
CA ILE A 11 -20.79 43.50 -10.18
C ILE A 11 -21.78 43.91 -11.27
N THR A 12 -21.51 45.04 -11.91
CA THR A 12 -22.16 45.46 -13.16
C THR A 12 -21.44 44.84 -14.34
N GLU A 13 -22.22 44.40 -15.32
CA GLU A 13 -21.80 43.59 -16.46
C GLU A 13 -20.75 44.22 -17.40
N ALA A 14 -19.91 43.31 -17.91
CA ALA A 14 -19.31 43.21 -19.23
C ALA A 14 -18.28 44.26 -19.71
N GLY A 15 -17.06 43.78 -19.90
CA GLY A 15 -16.07 44.43 -20.77
C GLY A 15 -14.66 43.87 -20.64
N HIS A 16 -14.43 42.67 -21.19
CA HIS A 16 -13.10 42.08 -21.45
C HIS A 16 -12.23 41.73 -20.22
N VAL A 17 -12.59 40.66 -19.52
CA VAL A 17 -11.59 39.77 -18.90
C VAL A 17 -11.68 38.44 -19.63
N GLN A 18 -10.74 38.17 -20.53
CA GLN A 18 -10.50 36.81 -21.01
C GLN A 18 -9.85 36.03 -19.88
N ALA A 19 -10.68 35.45 -19.02
CA ALA A 19 -10.25 34.40 -18.11
C ALA A 19 -9.84 33.19 -18.95
N TYR A 20 -8.55 32.95 -19.08
CA TYR A 20 -8.05 31.65 -19.50
C TYR A 20 -8.19 30.69 -18.32
N THR A 21 -9.40 30.16 -18.13
CA THR A 21 -9.59 28.98 -17.27
C THR A 21 -9.94 27.81 -18.16
N PHE A 22 -8.94 27.24 -18.81
CA PHE A 22 -8.97 25.82 -19.15
C PHE A 22 -8.39 25.02 -17.97
N SER A 23 -8.98 25.19 -16.79
CA SER A 23 -8.85 24.17 -15.76
C SER A 23 -9.85 23.08 -16.13
N LYS A 24 -9.36 21.99 -16.73
CA LYS A 24 -10.07 20.72 -16.66
C LYS A 24 -10.07 20.33 -15.19
N PHE A 25 -11.12 20.73 -14.46
CA PHE A 25 -11.38 20.12 -13.16
C PHE A 25 -11.70 18.66 -13.45
N PHE A 26 -10.70 17.79 -13.27
CA PHE A 26 -10.98 16.38 -13.06
C PHE A 26 -11.48 16.27 -11.62
N VAL A 27 -12.79 16.12 -11.48
CA VAL A 27 -13.39 15.72 -10.20
C VAL A 27 -13.00 14.26 -10.03
N GLY A 28 -12.13 13.97 -9.05
CA GLY A 28 -11.88 12.59 -8.64
C GLY A 28 -13.18 11.96 -8.16
N LYS A 29 -13.33 10.65 -8.38
CA LYS A 29 -14.51 9.92 -7.91
C LYS A 29 -14.54 9.98 -6.38
N SER A 30 -15.73 10.09 -5.81
CA SER A 30 -15.92 9.91 -4.37
C SER A 30 -15.72 8.44 -3.98
N GLU A 31 -15.38 8.16 -2.71
CA GLU A 31 -15.31 6.78 -2.21
C GLU A 31 -16.59 5.99 -2.49
N GLU A 32 -17.77 6.64 -2.53
CA GLU A 32 -19.04 5.99 -2.85
C GLU A 32 -19.16 5.61 -4.34
N GLU A 33 -18.68 6.47 -5.24
CA GLU A 33 -18.64 6.19 -6.69
C GLU A 33 -17.63 5.09 -7.03
N GLU A 34 -16.45 5.09 -6.40
CA GLU A 34 -15.47 4.00 -6.52
C GLU A 34 -16.07 2.67 -6.06
N LYS A 35 -16.82 2.68 -4.94
CA LYS A 35 -17.52 1.50 -4.41
C LYS A 35 -18.58 0.97 -5.37
N GLN A 36 -19.40 1.85 -5.95
CA GLN A 36 -20.48 1.45 -6.85
C GLN A 36 -19.94 0.83 -8.14
N GLU A 37 -18.91 1.41 -8.74
CA GLU A 37 -18.31 0.85 -9.97
C GLU A 37 -17.63 -0.50 -9.70
N ALA A 38 -16.95 -0.66 -8.56
CA ALA A 38 -16.38 -1.94 -8.15
C ALA A 38 -17.46 -3.04 -7.98
N GLU A 39 -18.70 -2.67 -7.60
CA GLU A 39 -19.86 -3.57 -7.50
C GLU A 39 -20.46 -3.95 -8.86
N GLU A 40 -20.31 -3.13 -9.90
CA GLU A 40 -20.84 -3.39 -11.24
C GLU A 40 -19.88 -4.22 -12.12
N MET A 41 -18.66 -4.49 -11.63
CA MET A 41 -17.67 -5.25 -12.39
C MET A 41 -18.06 -6.73 -12.58
N PRO A 42 -17.87 -7.32 -13.78
CA PRO A 42 -18.24 -8.70 -14.07
C PRO A 42 -17.42 -9.76 -13.30
N VAL A 43 -16.38 -9.35 -12.58
CA VAL A 43 -15.60 -10.19 -11.67
C VAL A 43 -15.67 -9.53 -10.30
N LEU A 44 -16.54 -10.03 -9.41
CA LEU A 44 -16.65 -9.56 -8.04
C LEU A 44 -15.85 -10.47 -7.12
N ALA A 45 -14.77 -9.95 -6.55
CA ALA A 45 -14.08 -10.60 -5.45
C ALA A 45 -14.61 -10.03 -4.12
N ARG A 46 -15.14 -10.91 -3.26
CA ARG A 46 -15.70 -10.59 -1.94
C ARG A 46 -14.93 -11.32 -0.85
N SER A 47 -14.88 -10.72 0.33
CA SER A 47 -14.21 -11.34 1.48
C SER A 47 -14.93 -12.62 1.94
N SER A 48 -16.26 -12.63 1.87
CA SER A 48 -17.06 -13.83 2.05
C SER A 48 -17.30 -14.54 0.71
N LYS A 49 -16.68 -15.71 0.52
CA LYS A 49 -16.97 -16.56 -0.65
C LYS A 49 -18.30 -17.29 -0.47
N GLU A 50 -18.96 -17.57 -1.59
CA GLU A 50 -20.09 -18.50 -1.59
C GLU A 50 -19.67 -19.87 -1.02
N PRO A 51 -20.52 -20.52 -0.20
CA PRO A 51 -20.19 -21.82 0.38
C PRO A 51 -19.80 -22.85 -0.68
N GLY A 52 -18.58 -23.39 -0.57
CA GLY A 52 -18.03 -24.41 -1.50
C GLY A 52 -17.06 -23.86 -2.55
N MET A 53 -16.93 -22.53 -2.68
CA MET A 53 -15.91 -21.91 -3.52
C MET A 53 -14.59 -21.85 -2.71
N GLY A 54 -13.54 -22.56 -3.18
CA GLY A 54 -12.22 -22.54 -2.54
C GLY A 54 -11.55 -21.15 -2.57
N ARG A 55 -10.38 -20.98 -1.94
CA ARG A 55 -9.63 -19.69 -1.91
C ARG A 55 -9.41 -19.08 -3.29
N TYR A 56 -9.25 -17.74 -3.35
CA TYR A 56 -8.88 -17.09 -4.62
C TYR A 56 -7.50 -17.58 -5.04
N THR A 57 -7.35 -17.88 -6.32
CA THR A 57 -6.06 -18.24 -6.92
C THR A 57 -5.28 -16.98 -7.27
N LYS A 58 -3.98 -17.13 -7.57
CA LYS A 58 -3.16 -16.07 -8.15
C LYS A 58 -3.80 -15.47 -9.40
N GLU A 59 -4.34 -16.33 -10.27
CA GLU A 59 -4.99 -15.90 -11.52
C GLU A 59 -6.27 -15.10 -11.25
N ASP A 60 -7.05 -15.47 -10.22
CA ASP A 60 -8.24 -14.71 -9.81
C ASP A 60 -7.88 -13.30 -9.33
N ARG A 61 -6.89 -13.20 -8.42
CA ARG A 61 -6.42 -11.91 -7.89
C ARG A 61 -5.82 -11.04 -8.99
N MET A 62 -4.94 -11.59 -9.83
CA MET A 62 -4.32 -10.87 -10.94
C MET A 62 -5.38 -10.32 -11.90
N LYS A 63 -6.31 -11.16 -12.39
CA LYS A 63 -7.40 -10.71 -13.27
C LYS A 63 -8.28 -9.65 -12.63
N TYR A 64 -8.53 -9.74 -11.33
CA TYR A 64 -9.35 -8.76 -10.63
C TYR A 64 -8.64 -7.41 -10.52
N PHE A 65 -7.41 -7.38 -9.98
CA PHE A 65 -6.67 -6.13 -9.78
C PHE A 65 -6.16 -5.52 -11.09
N ASP A 66 -5.88 -6.31 -12.13
CA ASP A 66 -5.64 -5.78 -13.47
C ASP A 66 -6.86 -5.00 -13.97
N LYS A 67 -8.08 -5.51 -13.78
CA LYS A 67 -9.26 -4.76 -14.19
C LYS A 67 -9.50 -3.50 -13.37
N ILE A 68 -9.23 -3.54 -12.06
CA ILE A 68 -9.31 -2.36 -11.18
C ILE A 68 -8.36 -1.27 -11.66
N TYR A 69 -7.13 -1.66 -12.00
CA TYR A 69 -6.11 -0.73 -12.49
C TYR A 69 -6.42 -0.20 -13.90
N GLU A 70 -6.83 -1.07 -14.83
CA GLU A 70 -7.20 -0.68 -16.21
C GLU A 70 -8.43 0.23 -16.24
N ALA A 71 -9.41 -0.02 -15.38
CA ALA A 71 -10.61 0.80 -15.26
C ALA A 71 -10.40 2.08 -14.42
N GLU A 72 -9.18 2.31 -13.93
CA GLU A 72 -8.83 3.51 -13.17
C GLU A 72 -9.73 3.73 -11.93
N ILE A 73 -10.21 2.65 -11.31
CA ILE A 73 -11.20 2.71 -10.21
C ILE A 73 -10.64 3.48 -9.02
N TRP A 74 -9.36 3.29 -8.70
CA TRP A 74 -8.69 3.98 -7.61
C TRP A 74 -8.00 5.28 -8.05
N SER A 75 -8.32 5.81 -9.24
CA SER A 75 -7.61 7.00 -9.71
C SER A 75 -8.06 8.25 -8.96
N PHE A 76 -7.09 9.02 -8.49
CA PHE A 76 -7.35 10.24 -7.71
C PHE A 76 -6.47 11.41 -8.17
N PRO A 77 -6.99 12.65 -8.24
CA PRO A 77 -6.18 13.81 -8.61
C PRO A 77 -5.01 14.07 -7.65
N ASP A 78 -3.81 14.27 -8.20
CA ASP A 78 -2.60 14.66 -7.49
C ASP A 78 -1.83 15.67 -8.34
N TRP A 79 -1.95 16.95 -7.99
CA TRP A 79 -1.31 18.04 -8.73
C TRP A 79 0.15 18.26 -8.35
N ASP A 80 0.59 17.69 -7.23
CA ASP A 80 1.98 17.73 -6.82
C ASP A 80 2.79 16.58 -7.44
N GLY A 81 2.11 15.53 -7.92
CA GLY A 81 2.70 14.34 -8.56
C GLY A 81 3.30 14.59 -9.95
N GLU A 82 4.16 13.67 -10.40
CA GLU A 82 4.81 13.78 -11.71
C GLU A 82 3.79 13.87 -12.86
N GLY A 83 3.90 14.93 -13.67
CA GLY A 83 3.03 15.16 -14.82
C GLY A 83 1.65 15.72 -14.49
N GLY A 84 1.27 15.82 -13.20
CA GLY A 84 -0.01 16.39 -12.79
C GLY A 84 -1.22 15.63 -13.33
N PHE A 85 -1.10 14.32 -13.53
CA PHE A 85 -2.17 13.46 -14.07
C PHE A 85 -2.94 12.68 -12.99
N GLY A 86 -2.49 12.73 -11.73
CA GLY A 86 -3.07 11.98 -10.62
C GLY A 86 -2.39 10.65 -10.31
N VAL A 87 -2.88 9.99 -9.27
CA VAL A 87 -2.48 8.66 -8.82
C VAL A 87 -3.47 7.62 -9.34
N LYS A 88 -3.02 6.39 -9.54
CA LYS A 88 -3.85 5.23 -9.91
C LYS A 88 -4.03 4.26 -8.73
N SER A 89 -3.34 4.47 -7.62
CA SER A 89 -3.40 3.63 -6.41
C SER A 89 -4.14 4.28 -5.23
N GLY A 90 -5.15 5.09 -5.51
CA GLY A 90 -6.05 5.68 -4.51
C GLY A 90 -5.53 6.95 -3.87
N PHE A 91 -6.44 7.71 -3.24
CA PHE A 91 -6.15 8.96 -2.54
C PHE A 91 -4.98 8.86 -1.54
N GLY A 92 -4.85 7.72 -0.85
CA GLY A 92 -3.77 7.46 0.10
C GLY A 92 -2.37 7.42 -0.54
N SER A 93 -2.25 7.37 -1.87
CA SER A 93 -0.98 7.35 -2.61
C SER A 93 -0.55 8.73 -3.12
N THR A 94 -1.34 9.78 -2.85
CA THR A 94 -0.99 11.16 -3.20
C THR A 94 0.24 11.65 -2.42
N LEU A 95 0.98 12.60 -2.98
CA LEU A 95 2.15 13.17 -2.28
C LEU A 95 1.76 13.85 -0.97
N HIS A 96 0.58 14.48 -0.91
CA HIS A 96 0.07 15.11 0.31
C HIS A 96 -0.15 14.09 1.44
N GLN A 97 -0.82 12.97 1.14
CA GLN A 97 -1.13 11.94 2.15
C GLN A 97 0.11 11.20 2.64
N THR A 98 1.15 11.11 1.80
CA THR A 98 2.34 10.29 2.08
C THR A 98 3.48 11.05 2.74
N VAL A 99 3.29 12.31 3.15
CA VAL A 99 4.37 13.12 3.78
C VAL A 99 4.97 12.44 5.01
N ASP A 100 4.12 11.98 5.93
CA ASP A 100 4.57 11.40 7.19
C ASP A 100 5.33 10.08 6.97
N ILE A 101 4.78 9.18 6.14
CA ILE A 101 5.39 7.89 5.87
C ILE A 101 6.70 8.02 5.09
N ARG A 102 6.82 8.98 4.16
CA ARG A 102 8.06 9.24 3.43
C ARG A 102 9.19 9.70 4.36
N ASN A 103 8.90 10.67 5.22
CA ASN A 103 9.87 11.17 6.20
C ASN A 103 10.28 10.07 7.19
N TYR A 104 9.32 9.22 7.58
CA TYR A 104 9.58 8.13 8.49
C TYR A 104 10.42 7.02 7.85
N LEU A 105 10.17 6.67 6.59
CA LEU A 105 11.00 5.74 5.81
C LEU A 105 12.45 6.22 5.75
N ASP A 106 12.68 7.50 5.41
CA ASP A 106 14.03 8.08 5.41
C ASP A 106 14.72 7.92 6.78
N MET A 107 13.99 8.19 7.86
CA MET A 107 14.49 8.08 9.23
C MET A 107 14.86 6.63 9.58
N ILE A 108 13.96 5.66 9.37
CA ILE A 108 14.23 4.27 9.77
C ILE A 108 15.30 3.63 8.89
N ILE A 109 15.33 3.96 7.59
CA ILE A 109 16.34 3.41 6.70
C ILE A 109 17.73 3.83 7.17
N SER A 110 17.89 5.09 7.55
CA SER A 110 19.14 5.60 8.11
C SER A 110 19.46 5.00 9.48
N ASN A 111 18.51 5.03 10.42
CA ASN A 111 18.74 4.64 11.82
C ASN A 111 18.99 3.14 11.99
N TYR A 112 18.29 2.30 11.23
CA TYR A 112 18.43 0.84 11.28
C TYR A 112 19.43 0.31 10.25
N GLY A 113 20.03 1.18 9.43
CA GLY A 113 20.99 0.77 8.40
C GLY A 113 20.38 -0.15 7.34
N ILE A 114 19.09 0.02 7.05
CA ILE A 114 18.38 -0.79 6.05
C ILE A 114 19.00 -0.55 4.68
N LYS A 115 19.27 -1.62 3.94
CA LYS A 115 19.91 -1.59 2.63
C LYS A 115 18.97 -1.92 1.48
N GLY A 116 17.78 -2.42 1.79
CA GLY A 116 16.75 -2.55 0.78
C GLY A 116 15.35 -2.71 1.33
N ILE A 117 14.39 -2.48 0.45
CA ILE A 117 12.97 -2.62 0.72
C ILE A 117 12.37 -3.64 -0.26
N ILE A 118 11.55 -4.52 0.29
CA ILE A 118 10.61 -5.38 -0.43
C ILE A 118 9.24 -4.73 -0.26
N ASP A 119 8.79 -3.97 -1.24
CA ASP A 119 7.49 -3.29 -1.24
C ASP A 119 6.46 -4.14 -1.99
N VAL A 120 5.50 -4.72 -1.27
CA VAL A 120 4.46 -5.58 -1.84
C VAL A 120 3.14 -5.31 -1.12
N PRO A 121 2.15 -4.64 -1.75
CA PRO A 121 2.10 -4.17 -3.13
C PRO A 121 2.83 -2.83 -3.30
N CYS A 122 3.56 -2.65 -4.40
CA CYS A 122 4.26 -1.39 -4.68
C CYS A 122 3.37 -0.30 -5.28
N GLY A 123 2.24 -0.65 -5.89
CA GLY A 123 1.32 0.30 -6.52
C GLY A 123 1.96 1.14 -7.64
N ASP A 124 1.36 2.29 -7.92
CA ASP A 124 1.69 3.18 -9.05
C ASP A 124 3.03 3.93 -8.96
N MET A 125 3.79 3.73 -7.88
CA MET A 125 5.09 4.36 -7.64
C MET A 125 5.06 5.91 -7.66
N ASN A 126 3.91 6.54 -7.42
CA ASN A 126 3.80 8.01 -7.45
C ASN A 126 4.70 8.68 -6.39
N TRP A 127 4.75 8.13 -5.18
CA TRP A 127 5.38 8.79 -4.03
C TRP A 127 6.70 8.14 -3.58
N ILE A 128 6.93 6.87 -3.91
CA ILE A 128 8.15 6.14 -3.52
C ILE A 128 9.44 6.82 -4.01
N PRO A 129 9.55 7.31 -5.26
CA PRO A 129 10.74 8.04 -5.73
C PRO A 129 11.05 9.31 -4.93
N HIS A 130 10.08 9.82 -4.15
CA HIS A 130 10.27 10.98 -3.30
C HIS A 130 10.78 10.63 -1.89
N VAL A 131 10.97 9.34 -1.56
CA VAL A 131 11.71 8.91 -0.38
C VAL A 131 13.21 9.04 -0.69
N ARG A 132 13.91 9.93 0.02
CA ARG A 132 15.29 10.30 -0.32
C ARG A 132 16.24 9.10 -0.28
N ALA A 133 16.02 8.19 0.65
CA ALA A 133 16.83 7.00 0.83
C ALA A 133 16.80 6.04 -0.38
N MET A 134 15.78 6.11 -1.23
CA MET A 134 15.70 5.31 -2.46
C MET A 134 16.81 5.65 -3.45
N GLY A 135 17.35 6.88 -3.38
CA GLY A 135 18.48 7.34 -4.19
C GLY A 135 19.86 7.05 -3.59
N ASN A 136 19.93 6.39 -2.43
CA ASN A 136 21.20 6.08 -1.80
C ASN A 136 21.98 5.03 -2.63
N GLU A 137 23.28 5.26 -2.78
CA GLU A 137 24.15 4.30 -3.46
C GLU A 137 24.10 2.93 -2.77
N GLY A 138 23.85 1.89 -3.56
CA GLY A 138 23.73 0.52 -3.07
C GLY A 138 22.43 0.21 -2.31
N PHE A 139 21.48 1.12 -2.24
CA PHE A 139 20.13 0.83 -1.74
C PHE A 139 19.32 0.12 -2.83
N CYS A 140 18.67 -0.99 -2.50
CA CYS A 140 17.85 -1.71 -3.47
C CYS A 140 16.36 -1.63 -3.12
N TYR A 141 15.54 -1.36 -4.13
CA TYR A 141 14.08 -1.37 -4.02
C TYR A 141 13.52 -2.46 -4.92
N PHE A 142 12.81 -3.41 -4.31
CA PHE A 142 12.02 -4.41 -5.01
C PHE A 142 10.55 -4.03 -4.86
N GLY A 143 9.88 -3.77 -5.99
CA GLY A 143 8.43 -3.58 -6.05
C GLY A 143 7.75 -4.84 -6.57
N GLY A 144 6.85 -5.41 -5.78
CA GLY A 144 6.00 -6.50 -6.23
C GLY A 144 4.54 -6.11 -6.17
N ASP A 145 3.74 -6.61 -7.11
CA ASP A 145 2.28 -6.45 -7.09
C ASP A 145 1.64 -7.61 -7.85
N VAL A 146 0.38 -7.92 -7.54
CA VAL A 146 -0.34 -8.99 -8.22
C VAL A 146 -0.83 -8.56 -9.61
N SER A 147 -0.94 -7.25 -9.87
CA SER A 147 -1.34 -6.73 -11.17
C SER A 147 -0.19 -6.78 -12.19
N GLN A 148 -0.39 -7.54 -13.26
CA GLN A 148 0.56 -7.67 -14.36
C GLN A 148 0.67 -6.37 -15.16
N ILE A 149 -0.46 -5.73 -15.47
CA ILE A 149 -0.46 -4.51 -16.27
C ILE A 149 0.22 -3.35 -15.54
N MET A 150 0.03 -3.25 -14.23
CA MET A 150 0.67 -2.22 -13.42
C MET A 150 2.18 -2.46 -13.35
N ILE A 151 2.61 -3.70 -13.08
CA ILE A 151 4.03 -4.04 -13.05
C ILE A 151 4.74 -3.76 -14.37
N ASP A 152 4.10 -4.04 -15.51
CA ASP A 152 4.68 -3.74 -16.82
C ASP A 152 4.81 -2.23 -17.06
N GLU A 153 3.86 -1.41 -16.57
CA GLU A 153 3.98 0.06 -16.58
C GLU A 153 5.18 0.53 -15.75
N GLN A 154 5.39 -0.02 -14.53
CA GLN A 154 6.51 0.37 -13.69
C GLN A 154 7.86 -0.10 -14.24
N ARG A 155 7.93 -1.30 -14.82
CA ARG A 155 9.14 -1.77 -15.51
C ARG A 155 9.55 -0.82 -16.63
N GLY A 156 8.59 -0.36 -17.44
CA GLY A 156 8.86 0.61 -18.50
C GLY A 156 9.27 1.98 -17.94
N LYS A 157 8.56 2.48 -16.92
CA LYS A 157 8.85 3.79 -16.31
C LYS A 157 10.24 3.84 -15.67
N PHE A 158 10.66 2.77 -15.01
CA PHE A 158 11.90 2.71 -14.23
C PHE A 158 13.01 1.89 -14.90
N GLU A 159 12.92 1.58 -16.20
CA GLU A 159 13.95 0.79 -16.92
C GLU A 159 15.37 1.38 -16.84
N HIS A 160 15.46 2.70 -16.61
CA HIS A 160 16.69 3.47 -16.52
C HIS A 160 17.24 3.59 -15.09
N VAL A 161 16.56 2.99 -14.10
CA VAL A 161 16.90 3.07 -12.68
C VAL A 161 17.40 1.71 -12.20
N ASP A 162 18.73 1.55 -12.17
CA ASP A 162 19.37 0.25 -11.95
C ASP A 162 19.06 -0.41 -10.60
N ASN A 163 18.64 0.36 -9.60
CA ASN A 163 18.41 -0.11 -8.24
C ASN A 163 16.93 -0.37 -7.89
N MET A 164 16.03 -0.22 -8.86
CA MET A 164 14.61 -0.53 -8.74
C MET A 164 14.26 -1.73 -9.62
N VAL A 165 13.61 -2.74 -9.04
CA VAL A 165 13.25 -3.97 -9.74
C VAL A 165 11.78 -4.28 -9.49
N PHE A 166 11.03 -4.61 -10.54
CA PHE A 166 9.59 -4.85 -10.48
C PHE A 166 9.21 -6.24 -10.96
N GLU A 167 8.39 -6.96 -10.20
CA GLU A 167 7.91 -8.31 -10.51
C GLU A 167 6.45 -8.52 -10.15
N VAL A 168 5.78 -9.42 -10.88
CA VAL A 168 4.44 -9.86 -10.49
C VAL A 168 4.55 -10.83 -9.32
N VAL A 169 3.99 -10.43 -8.18
CA VAL A 169 4.04 -11.17 -6.93
C VAL A 169 2.65 -11.27 -6.33
N ASP A 170 2.19 -12.50 -6.14
CA ASP A 170 1.04 -12.78 -5.32
C ASP A 170 1.48 -13.30 -3.95
N VAL A 171 1.51 -12.39 -2.99
CA VAL A 171 1.92 -12.67 -1.61
C VAL A 171 1.14 -13.82 -0.99
N VAL A 172 -0.11 -14.04 -1.40
CA VAL A 172 -1.01 -15.01 -0.77
C VAL A 172 -0.71 -16.42 -1.26
N SER A 173 -0.54 -16.61 -2.56
CA SER A 173 -0.30 -17.95 -3.13
C SER A 173 1.15 -18.39 -3.03
N GLU A 174 2.09 -17.48 -3.23
CA GLU A 174 3.50 -17.82 -3.43
C GLU A 174 4.41 -17.20 -2.35
N GLY A 175 3.89 -16.22 -1.59
CA GLY A 175 4.73 -15.37 -0.76
C GLY A 175 5.62 -14.48 -1.63
N PHE A 176 6.75 -14.06 -1.07
CA PHE A 176 7.80 -13.31 -1.77
C PHE A 176 9.18 -13.94 -1.58
N VAL A 177 9.28 -14.93 -0.67
CA VAL A 177 10.47 -15.72 -0.41
C VAL A 177 10.62 -16.73 -1.55
N GLY A 178 11.58 -16.53 -2.44
CA GLY A 178 11.81 -17.39 -3.60
C GLY A 178 11.71 -16.69 -4.95
N VAL A 179 11.30 -15.43 -4.98
CA VAL A 179 11.44 -14.59 -6.17
C VAL A 179 12.93 -14.27 -6.34
N GLU A 180 13.55 -14.78 -7.41
CA GLU A 180 14.99 -14.67 -7.68
C GLU A 180 15.50 -13.22 -7.58
N LYS A 181 14.74 -12.29 -8.15
CA LYS A 181 15.05 -10.85 -8.10
C LYS A 181 14.99 -10.23 -6.71
N VAL A 182 14.16 -10.77 -5.80
CA VAL A 182 14.21 -10.37 -4.38
C VAL A 182 15.55 -10.78 -3.79
N LEU A 183 16.04 -11.99 -4.09
CA LEU A 183 17.35 -12.45 -3.62
C LEU A 183 18.50 -11.63 -4.19
N GLU A 184 18.43 -11.27 -5.47
CA GLU A 184 19.40 -10.35 -6.07
C GLU A 184 19.40 -9.00 -5.35
N CYS A 185 18.21 -8.45 -5.08
CA CYS A 185 18.04 -7.17 -4.39
C CYS A 185 18.63 -7.19 -2.96
N VAL A 186 18.29 -8.23 -2.19
CA VAL A 186 18.76 -8.44 -0.82
C VAL A 186 20.30 -8.62 -0.76
N ASN A 187 20.90 -9.24 -1.78
CA ASN A 187 22.34 -9.57 -1.78
C ASN A 187 23.22 -8.55 -2.52
N ARG A 188 22.65 -7.55 -3.19
CA ARG A 188 23.33 -6.71 -4.20
C ARG A 188 24.59 -5.98 -3.73
N ASN A 189 24.81 -5.79 -2.42
CA ASN A 189 25.94 -5.02 -1.88
C ASN A 189 26.63 -5.66 -0.66
N GLY A 190 26.74 -6.98 -0.63
CA GLY A 190 27.40 -7.70 0.47
C GLY A 190 26.49 -7.93 1.69
N GLY A 191 25.17 -7.80 1.49
CA GLY A 191 24.14 -8.00 2.50
C GLY A 191 23.79 -6.72 3.27
N GLY A 192 22.85 -6.86 4.21
CA GLY A 192 22.34 -5.77 5.05
C GLY A 192 20.92 -6.06 5.53
N ASP A 193 20.43 -5.20 6.41
CA ASP A 193 19.08 -5.32 6.94
C ASP A 193 18.07 -4.97 5.84
N VAL A 194 17.04 -5.80 5.69
CA VAL A 194 15.98 -5.59 4.70
C VAL A 194 14.64 -5.39 5.41
N LEU A 195 13.87 -4.45 4.88
CA LEU A 195 12.52 -4.13 5.32
C LEU A 195 11.50 -4.69 4.33
N ILE A 196 10.55 -5.47 4.81
CA ILE A 196 9.29 -5.72 4.10
C ILE A 196 8.37 -4.54 4.35
N PHE A 197 7.87 -3.91 3.30
CA PHE A 197 6.93 -2.81 3.37
C PHE A 197 5.63 -3.26 2.69
N MET A 198 4.53 -3.27 3.44
CA MET A 198 3.24 -3.75 2.94
C MET A 198 2.16 -2.80 3.39
N ARG A 199 2.06 -1.71 2.63
CA ARG A 199 1.11 -0.63 2.88
C ARG A 199 -0.21 -0.93 2.17
N HIS A 200 -1.32 -0.81 2.89
CA HIS A 200 -2.71 -0.95 2.44
C HIS A 200 -3.12 -2.32 1.82
N LEU A 201 -2.20 -3.26 1.58
CA LEU A 201 -2.52 -4.57 1.00
C LEU A 201 -3.62 -5.33 1.74
N MET A 202 -3.43 -5.45 3.06
CA MET A 202 -4.21 -6.34 3.90
C MET A 202 -5.67 -5.89 4.01
N PHE A 203 -5.95 -4.63 3.67
CA PHE A 203 -7.30 -4.10 3.56
C PHE A 203 -8.05 -4.73 2.38
N HIS A 204 -7.33 -5.20 1.36
CA HIS A 204 -7.88 -5.76 0.12
C HIS A 204 -7.77 -7.30 0.04
N LEU A 205 -7.43 -7.95 1.15
CA LEU A 205 -7.37 -9.40 1.28
C LEU A 205 -8.45 -9.90 2.24
N THR A 206 -8.90 -11.14 2.07
CA THR A 206 -9.78 -11.79 3.05
C THR A 206 -9.06 -12.05 4.38
N MET A 207 -9.80 -12.28 5.46
CA MET A 207 -9.24 -12.67 6.75
C MET A 207 -8.31 -13.91 6.65
N GLU A 208 -8.72 -14.95 5.90
CA GLU A 208 -7.91 -16.17 5.71
C GLU A 208 -6.60 -15.86 4.96
N GLU A 209 -6.69 -15.04 3.92
CA GLU A 209 -5.52 -14.62 3.12
C GLU A 209 -4.57 -13.74 3.94
N ASN A 210 -5.08 -12.83 4.75
CA ASN A 210 -4.27 -12.05 5.69
C ASN A 210 -3.50 -12.94 6.67
N LEU A 211 -4.12 -13.99 7.20
CA LEU A 211 -3.44 -14.95 8.08
C LEU A 211 -2.34 -15.76 7.35
N ILE A 212 -2.53 -16.05 6.06
CA ILE A 212 -1.52 -16.69 5.20
C ILE A 212 -0.36 -15.70 4.94
N THR A 213 -0.68 -14.45 4.60
CA THR A 213 0.30 -13.38 4.37
C THR A 213 1.18 -13.16 5.59
N LEU A 214 0.59 -13.07 6.79
CA LEU A 214 1.35 -12.96 8.05
C LEU A 214 2.28 -14.16 8.27
N LYS A 215 1.85 -15.37 7.89
CA LYS A 215 2.71 -16.56 7.96
C LYS A 215 3.88 -16.47 6.98
N HIS A 216 3.66 -16.00 5.75
CA HIS A 216 4.74 -15.78 4.78
C HIS A 216 5.74 -14.73 5.26
N ILE A 217 5.25 -13.65 5.89
CA ILE A 217 6.09 -12.64 6.55
C ILE A 217 6.95 -13.28 7.65
N GLU A 218 6.36 -14.03 8.58
CA GLU A 218 7.10 -14.70 9.66
C GLU A 218 8.14 -15.70 9.12
N GLN A 219 7.81 -16.41 8.04
CA GLN A 219 8.71 -17.38 7.40
C GLN A 219 9.88 -16.72 6.66
N SER A 220 9.71 -15.49 6.18
CA SER A 220 10.76 -14.73 5.50
C SER A 220 11.99 -14.52 6.39
N ALA A 221 11.81 -14.37 7.71
CA ALA A 221 12.89 -14.23 8.68
C ALA A 221 13.88 -15.41 8.65
N SER A 222 13.41 -16.60 8.30
CA SER A 222 14.20 -17.84 8.22
C SER A 222 14.55 -18.25 6.79
N GLY A 223 13.96 -17.61 5.78
CA GLY A 223 14.02 -18.03 4.37
C GLY A 223 15.14 -17.40 3.56
N PHE A 224 15.70 -16.29 4.03
CA PHE A 224 16.81 -15.60 3.39
C PHE A 224 18.14 -15.98 4.06
N GLY A 225 19.19 -16.25 3.28
CA GLY A 225 20.56 -16.40 3.77
C GLY A 225 21.19 -15.08 4.27
N SER A 226 20.38 -14.02 4.42
CA SER A 226 20.69 -12.65 4.83
C SER A 226 19.44 -11.99 5.47
N ASP A 227 19.65 -10.87 6.18
CA ASP A 227 18.85 -10.32 7.30
C ASP A 227 17.53 -9.59 6.93
N VAL A 228 16.49 -10.29 6.45
CA VAL A 228 15.13 -9.72 6.54
C VAL A 228 14.75 -9.59 8.02
N LYS A 229 14.85 -8.37 8.54
CA LYS A 229 14.76 -8.09 9.98
C LYS A 229 13.55 -7.27 10.36
N TYR A 230 12.92 -6.61 9.40
CA TYR A 230 11.85 -5.69 9.69
C TYR A 230 10.67 -5.90 8.74
N VAL A 231 9.47 -5.68 9.28
CA VAL A 231 8.25 -5.57 8.48
C VAL A 231 7.46 -4.34 8.92
N MET A 232 6.91 -3.62 7.96
CA MET A 232 5.93 -2.58 8.19
C MET A 232 4.58 -2.92 7.57
N LEU A 233 3.52 -2.77 8.37
CA LEU A 233 2.14 -3.10 7.99
C LEU A 233 1.18 -1.98 8.39
N SER A 234 0.19 -1.73 7.53
CA SER A 234 -0.88 -0.77 7.83
C SER A 234 -1.90 -1.35 8.80
N THR A 235 -2.39 -0.52 9.72
CA THR A 235 -3.42 -0.87 10.70
C THR A 235 -4.23 0.36 11.10
N TYR A 236 -5.51 0.14 11.35
CA TYR A 236 -6.36 1.05 12.12
C TYR A 236 -6.25 0.71 13.62
N LEU A 237 -6.52 1.68 14.50
CA LEU A 237 -6.47 1.48 15.96
C LEU A 237 -7.84 1.47 16.62
N ARG A 238 -8.87 2.03 15.96
CA ARG A 238 -10.24 2.13 16.49
C ARG A 238 -11.24 1.25 15.75
N SER A 239 -10.99 0.89 14.49
CA SER A 239 -11.83 -0.07 13.77
C SER A 239 -11.54 -1.48 14.25
N ASN A 240 -12.53 -2.38 14.21
CA ASN A 240 -12.38 -3.80 14.53
C ASN A 240 -13.13 -4.67 13.51
N ASP A 241 -13.15 -4.24 12.23
CA ASP A 241 -13.96 -4.84 11.14
C ASP A 241 -13.31 -6.12 10.56
N ASN A 242 -12.41 -6.75 11.32
CA ASN A 242 -11.46 -7.79 10.90
C ASN A 242 -12.08 -9.07 10.26
N ASP A 243 -13.40 -9.23 10.31
CA ASP A 243 -14.16 -10.41 9.83
C ASP A 243 -15.42 -9.96 9.04
N ASP A 244 -15.42 -8.75 8.48
CA ASP A 244 -16.58 -8.16 7.80
C ASP A 244 -16.72 -8.64 6.32
N ASP A 245 -17.92 -8.50 5.75
CA ASP A 245 -18.18 -8.75 4.31
C ASP A 245 -17.95 -7.46 3.49
N TYR A 246 -17.06 -7.52 2.51
CA TYR A 246 -16.68 -6.38 1.67
C TYR A 246 -16.22 -6.84 0.29
N LEU A 247 -16.29 -5.92 -0.67
CA LEU A 247 -15.58 -6.07 -1.94
C LEU A 247 -14.09 -5.85 -1.73
N LEU A 248 -13.26 -6.71 -2.32
CA LEU A 248 -11.81 -6.56 -2.19
C LEU A 248 -11.32 -5.20 -2.67
N ALA A 249 -11.84 -4.65 -3.77
CA ALA A 249 -11.42 -3.32 -4.25
C ALA A 249 -11.79 -2.16 -3.31
N ASN A 250 -12.89 -2.28 -2.56
CA ASN A 250 -13.31 -1.27 -1.59
C ASN A 250 -12.45 -1.32 -0.32
N GLY A 251 -11.87 -2.50 -0.07
CA GLY A 251 -11.12 -2.80 1.13
C GLY A 251 -11.99 -2.81 2.39
N HIS A 252 -11.33 -3.03 3.53
CA HIS A 252 -11.91 -2.93 4.86
C HIS A 252 -10.87 -2.40 5.84
N LYS A 253 -11.35 -1.87 6.96
CA LYS A 253 -10.47 -1.35 8.00
C LYS A 253 -10.09 -2.50 8.93
N ILE A 254 -8.81 -2.85 8.97
CA ILE A 254 -8.30 -3.86 9.92
C ILE A 254 -7.58 -3.23 11.08
N ASN A 255 -7.73 -3.86 12.23
CA ASN A 255 -6.90 -3.64 13.39
C ASN A 255 -6.06 -4.89 13.68
N LEU A 256 -4.78 -4.79 13.36
CA LEU A 256 -3.82 -5.89 13.47
C LEU A 256 -3.57 -6.32 14.92
N PHE A 257 -3.88 -5.49 15.91
CA PHE A 257 -3.71 -5.82 17.32
C PHE A 257 -4.82 -6.72 17.85
N GLU A 258 -5.98 -6.74 17.17
CA GLU A 258 -7.16 -7.48 17.59
C GLU A 258 -7.27 -8.84 16.91
N TRP A 259 -8.18 -9.67 17.43
CA TRP A 259 -8.49 -10.95 16.80
C TRP A 259 -8.99 -10.72 15.37
N PRO A 260 -8.54 -11.52 14.38
CA PRO A 260 -7.78 -12.77 14.48
C PRO A 260 -6.26 -12.62 14.31
N TYR A 261 -5.78 -11.39 14.12
CA TYR A 261 -4.39 -11.11 13.75
C TYR A 261 -3.48 -11.09 14.97
N CYS A 262 -3.93 -10.45 16.06
CA CYS A 262 -3.29 -10.47 17.37
C CYS A 262 -1.80 -10.12 17.35
N LEU A 263 -1.37 -9.15 16.54
CA LEU A 263 0.03 -8.72 16.52
C LEU A 263 0.45 -8.17 17.91
N GLU A 264 1.72 -8.37 18.24
CA GLU A 264 2.35 -7.75 19.41
C GLU A 264 2.55 -6.24 19.18
N ASP A 265 2.90 -5.50 20.24
CA ASP A 265 3.21 -4.08 20.14
C ASP A 265 4.39 -3.86 19.15
N PRO A 266 4.29 -2.88 18.23
CA PRO A 266 5.34 -2.63 17.28
C PRO A 266 6.51 -1.89 17.96
N LEU A 267 7.69 -1.95 17.36
CA LEU A 267 8.82 -1.11 17.76
C LEU A 267 8.49 0.38 17.62
N HIS A 268 7.72 0.72 16.60
CA HIS A 268 7.26 2.07 16.30
C HIS A 268 5.91 2.03 15.63
N LEU A 269 5.14 3.10 15.82
CA LEU A 269 3.88 3.33 15.13
C LEU A 269 3.90 4.73 14.55
N VAL A 270 3.71 4.86 13.24
CA VAL A 270 3.69 6.14 12.53
C VAL A 270 2.33 6.37 11.90
N LYS A 271 1.88 7.61 11.89
CA LYS A 271 0.64 8.00 11.21
C LYS A 271 0.80 7.86 9.70
N ASP A 272 -0.23 7.38 9.03
CA ASP A 272 -0.24 7.16 7.58
C ASP A 272 -1.47 7.84 6.95
N GLY A 273 -1.38 9.17 6.82
CA GLY A 273 -2.44 10.01 6.26
C GLY A 273 -3.63 10.18 7.20
N ASP A 274 -4.63 9.30 7.05
CA ASP A 274 -5.94 9.43 7.67
C ASP A 274 -5.93 9.41 9.20
N PHE A 275 -7.02 9.91 9.80
CA PHE A 275 -7.08 10.20 11.23
C PHE A 275 -6.75 9.02 12.14
N ASP A 276 -7.11 7.80 11.74
CA ASP A 276 -6.91 6.58 12.55
C ASP A 276 -6.06 5.51 11.84
N LEU A 277 -5.38 5.89 10.75
CA LEU A 277 -4.58 4.97 9.96
C LEU A 277 -3.10 5.11 10.31
N PHE A 278 -2.48 3.99 10.61
CA PHE A 278 -1.10 3.92 11.05
C PHE A 278 -0.34 2.81 10.33
N MET A 279 0.98 2.93 10.36
CA MET A 279 1.91 1.89 9.95
C MET A 279 2.75 1.48 11.16
N GLY A 280 2.66 0.20 11.55
CA GLY A 280 3.51 -0.37 12.60
C GLY A 280 4.80 -0.93 12.02
N LEU A 281 5.90 -0.85 12.75
CA LEU A 281 7.19 -1.47 12.43
C LEU A 281 7.48 -2.60 13.42
N TRP A 282 7.60 -3.83 12.96
CA TRP A 282 7.97 -4.98 13.78
C TRP A 282 9.34 -5.53 13.41
N ARG A 283 10.01 -6.11 14.41
CA ARG A 283 11.21 -6.91 14.19
C ARG A 283 10.82 -8.35 13.89
N LEU A 284 11.44 -8.91 12.87
CA LEU A 284 11.35 -10.31 12.51
C LEU A 284 12.53 -11.08 13.11
N GLU A 285 12.25 -12.25 13.69
CA GLU A 285 13.26 -13.15 14.23
C GLU A 285 12.98 -14.59 13.77
N PRO A 286 14.01 -15.35 13.34
CA PRO A 286 13.84 -16.73 12.93
C PRO A 286 13.14 -17.58 13.99
N GLY A 287 12.01 -18.20 13.61
CA GLY A 287 11.25 -19.10 14.47
C GLY A 287 10.42 -18.41 15.56
N LYS A 288 10.33 -17.08 15.59
CA LYS A 288 9.42 -16.33 16.46
C LYS A 288 8.26 -15.75 15.67
N SER A 289 7.07 -15.82 16.26
CA SER A 289 5.88 -15.15 15.73
C SER A 289 5.87 -13.69 16.19
N ILE A 290 5.39 -12.79 15.34
CA ILE A 290 5.09 -11.39 15.71
C ILE A 290 3.69 -11.25 16.30
N ARG A 291 3.03 -12.38 16.59
CA ARG A 291 1.65 -12.46 17.06
C ARG A 291 1.58 -13.09 18.44
N ARG A 292 0.71 -12.54 19.25
CA ARG A 292 0.23 -13.09 20.51
C ARG A 292 -0.57 -14.37 20.25
N LYS A 293 -0.84 -15.12 21.31
CA LYS A 293 -1.71 -16.29 21.18
C LYS A 293 -3.11 -15.81 20.85
N ARG A 294 -3.81 -16.56 20.01
CA ARG A 294 -5.20 -16.29 19.65
C ARG A 294 -6.12 -17.33 20.26
N ASN A 295 -7.24 -16.88 20.83
CA ASN A 295 -8.31 -17.72 21.30
C ASN A 295 -9.47 -17.67 20.30
N ASN A 296 -9.57 -18.68 19.44
CA ASN A 296 -10.62 -18.74 18.42
C ASN A 296 -12.03 -18.93 19.00
N MET A 297 -12.14 -19.52 20.19
CA MET A 297 -13.44 -19.73 20.84
C MET A 297 -13.96 -18.43 21.45
N ALA A 298 -13.08 -17.64 22.06
CA ALA A 298 -13.41 -16.36 22.67
C ALA A 298 -13.29 -15.17 21.68
N ARG A 299 -12.80 -15.39 20.45
CA ARG A 299 -12.45 -14.34 19.48
C ARG A 299 -11.58 -13.24 20.11
N SER A 300 -10.51 -13.63 20.79
CA SER A 300 -9.64 -12.72 21.54
C SER A 300 -8.17 -13.04 21.37
N CYS A 301 -7.31 -12.11 21.79
CA CYS A 301 -5.86 -12.28 21.88
C CYS A 301 -5.45 -12.53 23.35
N GLU A 302 -4.48 -13.42 23.56
CA GLU A 302 -3.94 -13.86 24.86
C GLU A 302 -2.45 -13.52 25.02
#